data_AF-A0A377J1J2-F1
#
_entry.id   AF-A0A377J1J2-F1
#
_cell.length_a   1.000
_cell.length_b   1.000
_cell.length_c   1.000
_cell.angle_alpha   90.00
_cell.angle_beta   90.00
_cell.angle_gamma   90.00
#
_symmetry.space_group_name_H-M   'P 1'
#
loop_
_entity.id
_entity.type
_entity.pdbx_description
1 polymer ?
#
loop_
_entity_poly.entity_id
_entity_poly.type
_entity_poly.pdbx_seq_one_letter_code
_entity_poly.pdbx_strand_id
1 'polypeptide(L)'
;MQSAYSAARYQRMRDNVDNRPYWQYSAVGDERTRPAHLALNGKIYRYDDPFWATFYPPNGFNCRCSVIALGERDLQRRGMDKPDDSSEFLIEVERPADKAGNREKTIGFKLPDGTVRVADKGFDYNVGRLNYKPNLDLYPEKLAHQFAKVEMRGSEFAHDFNLLAKQVTEIKQSSSHEGKKLTAEQMLHVRDGLSKNLKFAAGVLSAENKGLMKASTGTVWLSDDTLIKQFNSRDGQNFGVDEYADLPDLIHMPEHLLQAKDYQDRYTFIRQGKMLVVKLLPKEIFVLSFRRIKDKELKKLLEKENALR
;
A
#
# COMPACT_ATOMS: atom_id res chain seq x y z
N MET A 1 19.45 -8.55 6.25
CA MET A 1 19.54 -7.48 7.26
C MET A 1 19.41 -6.08 6.66
N GLN A 2 20.07 -5.74 5.54
CA GLN A 2 19.97 -4.37 4.97
C GLN A 2 18.53 -3.95 4.64
N SER A 3 17.71 -4.83 4.05
CA SER A 3 16.32 -4.50 3.73
C SER A 3 15.48 -4.13 4.96
N ALA A 4 15.64 -4.85 6.08
CA ALA A 4 14.93 -4.55 7.33
C ALA A 4 15.36 -3.20 7.93
N TYR A 5 16.67 -2.89 7.90
CA TYR A 5 17.16 -1.60 8.35
C TYR A 5 16.67 -0.44 7.47
N SER A 6 16.70 -0.62 6.15
CA SER A 6 16.15 0.35 5.19
C SER A 6 14.65 0.56 5.34
N ALA A 7 13.89 -0.51 5.65
CA ALA A 7 12.46 -0.43 5.93
C ALA A 7 12.18 0.36 7.22
N ALA A 8 12.90 0.07 8.31
CA ALA A 8 12.77 0.84 9.55
C ALA A 8 13.16 2.33 9.35
N ARG A 9 14.17 2.60 8.51
CA ARG A 9 14.54 3.96 8.12
C ARG A 9 13.43 4.65 7.32
N TYR A 10 12.82 3.93 6.37
CA TYR A 10 11.70 4.44 5.57
C TYR A 10 10.56 4.88 6.48
N GLN A 11 10.18 4.03 7.44
CA GLN A 11 9.13 4.33 8.41
C GLN A 11 9.41 5.61 9.20
N ARG A 12 10.60 5.73 9.79
CA ARG A 12 11.00 6.97 10.50
C ARG A 12 10.99 8.22 9.63
N MET A 13 11.31 8.09 8.34
CA MET A 13 11.27 9.22 7.40
C MET A 13 9.83 9.54 6.99
N ARG A 14 8.98 8.52 6.81
CA ARG A 14 7.54 8.67 6.52
C ARG A 14 6.80 9.35 7.66
N ASP A 15 7.12 9.02 8.91
CA ASP A 15 6.55 9.66 10.10
C ASP A 15 6.88 11.15 10.21
N ASN A 16 7.89 11.63 9.48
CA ASN A 16 8.39 12.99 9.55
C ASN A 16 8.32 13.74 8.21
N VAL A 17 7.49 13.29 7.26
CA VAL A 17 7.37 13.94 5.94
C VAL A 17 6.87 15.37 6.02
N ASP A 18 6.08 15.72 7.04
CA ASP A 18 5.58 17.08 7.22
C ASP A 18 6.71 18.09 7.43
N ASN A 19 7.78 17.68 8.12
CA ASN A 19 8.95 18.53 8.36
C ASN A 19 10.07 18.30 7.36
N ARG A 20 10.17 17.08 6.81
CA ARG A 20 11.24 16.66 5.90
C ARG A 20 10.70 15.89 4.68
N PRO A 21 9.97 16.60 3.79
CA PRO A 21 9.29 15.97 2.66
C PRO A 21 10.24 15.62 1.49
N TYR A 22 11.49 16.07 1.52
CA TYR A 22 12.42 15.86 0.41
C TYR A 22 13.42 14.78 0.77
N TRP A 23 13.62 13.82 -0.12
CA TRP A 23 14.49 12.69 0.12
C TRP A 23 15.65 12.73 -0.87
N GLN A 24 16.86 12.50 -0.37
CA GLN A 24 18.07 12.41 -1.19
C GLN A 24 18.59 10.98 -1.20
N TYR A 25 18.86 10.46 -2.38
CA TYR A 25 19.55 9.19 -2.54
C TYR A 25 21.03 9.37 -2.15
N SER A 26 21.51 8.53 -1.22
CA SER A 26 22.88 8.60 -0.69
C SER A 26 23.60 7.28 -0.94
N ALA A 27 24.50 7.29 -1.92
CA ALA A 27 25.47 6.22 -2.10
C ALA A 27 26.68 6.45 -1.18
N VAL A 28 27.32 5.36 -0.73
CA VAL A 28 28.53 5.46 0.12
C VAL A 28 29.68 6.13 -0.64
N GLY A 29 29.78 5.89 -1.95
CA GLY A 29 30.79 6.53 -2.80
C GLY A 29 32.19 5.93 -2.69
N ASP A 30 32.32 4.77 -2.05
CA ASP A 30 33.58 4.01 -2.03
C ASP A 30 33.71 3.08 -3.25
N GLU A 31 34.88 2.46 -3.42
CA GLU A 31 35.19 1.54 -4.53
C GLU A 31 34.24 0.33 -4.62
N ARG A 32 33.58 -0.02 -3.51
CA ARG A 32 32.62 -1.12 -3.42
C ARG A 32 31.20 -0.69 -3.81
N THR A 33 30.98 0.60 -4.06
CA THR A 33 29.71 1.12 -4.55
C THR A 33 29.61 0.86 -6.05
N ARG A 34 28.59 0.11 -6.47
CA ARG A 34 28.36 -0.16 -7.90
C ARG A 34 28.20 1.15 -8.67
N PRO A 35 28.81 1.31 -9.85
CA PRO A 35 28.65 2.52 -10.67
C PRO A 35 27.18 2.85 -10.98
N ALA A 36 26.33 1.84 -11.10
CA ALA A 36 24.89 2.01 -11.29
C ALA A 36 24.23 2.75 -10.12
N HIS A 37 24.63 2.45 -8.88
CA HIS A 37 24.09 3.09 -7.69
C HIS A 37 24.71 4.47 -7.46
N LEU A 38 26.01 4.61 -7.74
CA LEU A 38 26.71 5.88 -7.62
C LEU A 38 26.12 6.96 -8.54
N ALA A 39 25.64 6.56 -9.73
CA ALA A 39 24.98 7.47 -10.65
C ALA A 39 23.64 8.05 -10.14
N LEU A 40 23.03 7.40 -9.14
CA LEU A 40 21.84 7.90 -8.45
C LEU A 40 22.18 8.81 -7.26
N ASN A 41 23.45 8.89 -6.87
CA ASN A 41 23.87 9.65 -5.70
C ASN A 41 23.53 11.13 -5.84
N GLY A 42 22.98 11.71 -4.77
CA GLY A 42 22.66 13.12 -4.71
C GLY A 42 21.32 13.49 -5.34
N LYS A 43 20.64 12.59 -6.07
CA LYS A 43 19.29 12.83 -6.61
C LYS A 43 18.32 13.13 -5.48
N ILE A 44 17.55 14.22 -5.63
CA ILE A 44 16.62 14.71 -4.60
C ILE A 44 15.22 14.81 -5.20
N TYR A 45 14.30 14.04 -4.64
CA TYR A 45 12.90 14.04 -5.02
C TYR A 45 12.02 14.18 -3.79
N ARG A 46 10.76 14.56 -3.96
CA ARG A 46 9.78 14.49 -2.86
C ARG A 46 9.56 13.03 -2.44
N TYR A 47 9.20 12.76 -1.20
CA TYR A 47 9.07 11.40 -0.65
C TYR A 47 8.07 10.49 -1.39
N ASP A 48 7.07 11.07 -2.05
CA ASP A 48 6.01 10.39 -2.81
C ASP A 48 6.31 10.28 -4.32
N ASP A 49 7.43 10.82 -4.77
CA ASP A 49 7.89 10.72 -6.15
C ASP A 49 8.03 9.24 -6.60
N PRO A 50 7.66 8.89 -7.85
CA PRO A 50 7.65 7.52 -8.33
C PRO A 50 9.03 6.86 -8.33
N PHE A 51 10.13 7.62 -8.34
CA PHE A 51 11.50 7.10 -8.20
C PHE A 51 11.64 6.20 -6.97
N TRP A 52 11.05 6.62 -5.85
CA TRP A 52 11.14 5.86 -4.60
C TRP A 52 10.35 4.57 -4.62
N ALA A 53 9.47 4.34 -5.60
CA ALA A 53 8.79 3.05 -5.74
C ALA A 53 9.76 1.93 -6.12
N THR A 54 10.77 2.25 -6.93
CA THR A 54 11.69 1.28 -7.53
C THR A 54 13.12 1.40 -6.99
N PHE A 55 13.61 2.61 -6.75
CA PHE A 55 15.02 2.89 -6.45
C PHE A 55 15.30 3.21 -4.98
N TYR A 56 14.37 2.92 -4.06
CA TYR A 56 14.62 3.08 -2.63
C TYR A 56 15.52 1.93 -2.13
N PRO A 57 16.74 2.21 -1.61
CA PRO A 57 17.70 1.19 -1.23
C PRO A 57 17.16 0.15 -0.24
N PRO A 58 17.59 -1.12 -0.34
CA PRO A 58 18.68 -1.61 -1.17
C PRO A 58 18.28 -1.89 -2.63
N ASN A 59 19.09 -1.41 -3.58
CA ASN A 59 18.89 -1.66 -5.03
C ASN A 59 19.66 -2.89 -5.53
N GLY A 60 20.12 -3.77 -4.63
CA GLY A 60 20.89 -4.95 -4.98
C GLY A 60 21.52 -5.66 -3.80
N PHE A 61 22.11 -6.83 -4.05
CA PHE A 61 22.75 -7.61 -3.00
C PHE A 61 23.93 -6.85 -2.39
N ASN A 62 24.06 -6.86 -1.06
CA ASN A 62 25.05 -6.08 -0.31
C ASN A 62 25.05 -4.56 -0.61
N CYS A 63 23.92 -4.01 -1.07
CA CYS A 63 23.79 -2.57 -1.23
C CYS A 63 23.88 -1.85 0.13
N ARG A 64 24.70 -0.81 0.20
CA ARG A 64 24.91 0.04 1.38
C ARG A 64 24.40 1.47 1.18
N CYS A 65 23.70 1.73 0.08
CA CYS A 65 23.09 3.03 -0.16
C CYS A 65 21.96 3.26 0.86
N SER A 66 21.66 4.53 1.12
CA SER A 66 20.61 4.96 2.05
C SER A 66 19.87 6.18 1.49
N VAL A 67 18.92 6.71 2.26
CA VAL A 67 18.17 7.92 1.91
C VAL A 67 18.27 8.93 3.03
N ILE A 68 18.49 10.19 2.71
CA ILE A 68 18.55 11.29 3.68
C ILE A 68 17.27 12.11 3.55
N ALA A 69 16.54 12.28 4.65
CA ALA A 69 15.38 13.18 4.69
C ALA A 69 15.85 14.63 4.90
N LEU A 70 15.37 15.53 4.06
CA LEU A 70 15.74 16.93 3.93
C LEU A 70 14.49 17.79 4.10
N GLY A 71 14.64 18.94 4.75
CA GLY A 71 13.61 19.98 4.81
C GLY A 71 13.89 21.11 3.83
N GLU A 72 12.99 22.10 3.81
CA GLU A 72 13.08 23.27 2.92
C GLU A 72 14.43 24.02 3.03
N ARG A 73 14.88 24.27 4.27
CA ARG A 73 16.18 24.92 4.52
C ARG A 73 17.37 24.12 3.97
N ASP A 74 17.26 22.79 3.90
CA ASP A 74 18.31 21.95 3.37
C ASP A 74 18.35 22.01 1.83
N LEU A 75 17.21 22.19 1.16
CA LEU A 75 17.15 22.44 -0.29
C LEU A 75 17.75 23.81 -0.63
N GLN A 76 17.35 24.84 0.09
CA GLN A 76 17.85 26.21 -0.13
C GLN A 76 19.38 26.28 0.03
N ARG A 77 19.94 25.59 1.04
CA ARG A 77 21.40 25.46 1.21
C ARG A 77 22.10 24.78 0.05
N ARG A 78 21.38 23.98 -0.73
CA ARG A 78 21.87 23.30 -1.94
C ARG A 78 21.57 24.09 -3.23
N GLY A 79 21.02 25.30 -3.11
CA GLY A 79 20.65 26.15 -4.24
C GLY A 79 19.44 25.63 -5.02
N MET A 80 18.55 24.90 -4.36
CA MET A 80 17.32 24.37 -4.96
C MET A 80 16.10 25.05 -4.35
N ASP A 81 15.24 25.63 -5.20
CA ASP A 81 13.97 26.23 -4.80
C ASP A 81 12.82 25.20 -4.74
N LYS A 82 13.00 24.05 -5.38
CA LYS A 82 12.05 22.92 -5.39
C LYS A 82 12.80 21.60 -5.65
N PRO A 83 12.27 20.44 -5.23
CA PRO A 83 12.85 19.15 -5.60
C PRO A 83 12.70 18.89 -7.11
N ASP A 84 13.51 17.97 -7.64
CA ASP A 84 13.33 17.46 -9.00
C ASP A 84 12.05 16.59 -9.09
N ASP A 85 11.63 16.27 -10.31
CA ASP A 85 10.57 15.31 -10.63
C ASP A 85 11.17 14.17 -11.47
N SER A 86 11.01 12.93 -11.03
CA SER A 86 11.60 11.79 -11.73
C SER A 86 10.76 11.23 -12.87
N SER A 87 9.50 11.67 -13.03
CA SER A 87 8.48 10.97 -13.81
C SER A 87 8.88 10.76 -15.28
N GLU A 88 9.52 11.74 -15.91
CA GLU A 88 9.98 11.65 -17.31
C GLU A 88 11.22 10.78 -17.50
N PHE A 89 11.92 10.44 -16.42
CA PHE A 89 13.14 9.63 -16.45
C PHE A 89 12.88 8.15 -16.18
N LEU A 90 11.68 7.79 -15.73
CA LEU A 90 11.30 6.40 -15.46
C LEU A 90 10.74 5.77 -16.73
N ILE A 91 11.41 4.72 -17.21
CA ILE A 91 11.04 4.00 -18.43
C ILE A 91 10.97 2.50 -18.18
N GLU A 92 10.05 1.81 -18.85
CA GLU A 92 10.01 0.35 -18.83
C GLU A 92 11.14 -0.21 -19.70
N VAL A 93 11.92 -1.14 -19.15
CA VAL A 93 13.04 -1.80 -19.84
C VAL A 93 13.04 -3.30 -19.58
N GLU A 94 13.53 -4.08 -20.55
CA GLU A 94 13.82 -5.50 -20.35
C GLU A 94 15.21 -5.68 -19.75
N ARG A 95 15.30 -6.46 -18.67
CA ARG A 95 16.58 -6.85 -18.11
C ARG A 95 17.34 -7.83 -19.01
N PRO A 96 18.68 -7.87 -18.91
CA PRO A 96 19.46 -8.95 -19.50
C PRO A 96 18.95 -10.31 -19.05
N ALA A 97 18.99 -11.29 -19.96
CA ALA A 97 18.52 -12.64 -19.66
C ALA A 97 19.27 -13.23 -18.45
N ASP A 98 18.53 -13.91 -17.57
CA ASP A 98 19.14 -14.64 -16.47
C ASP A 98 19.89 -15.90 -16.95
N LYS A 99 20.53 -16.62 -16.02
CA LYS A 99 21.26 -17.86 -16.35
C LYS A 99 20.38 -18.95 -16.96
N ALA A 100 19.06 -18.85 -16.83
CA ALA A 100 18.09 -19.77 -17.40
C ALA A 100 17.43 -19.21 -18.68
N GLY A 101 17.87 -18.05 -19.17
CA GLY A 101 17.37 -17.41 -20.38
C GLY A 101 16.10 -16.58 -20.19
N ASN A 102 15.58 -16.43 -18.96
CA ASN A 102 14.37 -15.66 -18.73
C ASN A 102 14.67 -14.16 -18.80
N ARG A 103 13.76 -13.41 -19.41
CA ARG A 103 13.77 -11.95 -19.43
C ARG A 103 12.59 -11.42 -18.62
N GLU A 104 12.83 -10.37 -17.85
CA GLU A 104 11.78 -9.70 -17.09
C GLU A 104 11.81 -8.20 -17.36
N LYS A 105 10.62 -7.60 -17.40
CA LYS A 105 10.43 -6.17 -17.51
C LYS A 105 10.59 -5.53 -16.13
N THR A 106 11.20 -4.35 -16.10
CA THR A 106 11.38 -3.56 -14.88
C THR A 106 11.36 -2.07 -15.21
N ILE A 107 11.37 -1.23 -14.19
CA ILE A 107 11.51 0.21 -14.35
C ILE A 107 12.99 0.59 -14.28
N GLY A 108 13.46 1.24 -15.33
CA GLY A 108 14.78 1.85 -15.42
C GLY A 108 14.72 3.36 -15.23
N PHE A 109 15.80 3.94 -14.69
CA PHE A 109 15.99 5.38 -14.56
C PHE A 109 16.97 5.87 -15.65
N LYS A 110 16.47 6.69 -16.57
CA LYS A 110 17.22 7.27 -17.69
C LYS A 110 18.01 8.49 -17.21
N LEU A 111 19.32 8.46 -17.40
CA LEU A 111 20.23 9.55 -17.07
C LEU A 111 20.38 10.53 -18.24
N PRO A 112 20.87 11.77 -17.99
CA PRO A 112 21.11 12.76 -19.04
C PRO A 112 22.09 12.30 -20.12
N ASP A 113 23.01 11.39 -19.79
CA ASP A 113 23.96 10.77 -20.72
C ASP A 113 23.31 9.71 -21.64
N GLY A 114 22.00 9.50 -21.51
CA GLY A 114 21.23 8.51 -22.25
C GLY A 114 21.32 7.08 -21.69
N THR A 115 22.17 6.84 -20.69
CA THR A 115 22.28 5.51 -20.06
C THR A 115 21.10 5.25 -19.11
N VAL A 116 20.73 3.98 -18.96
CA VAL A 116 19.61 3.56 -18.11
C VAL A 116 20.14 2.75 -16.94
N ARG A 117 19.70 3.09 -15.72
CA ARG A 117 20.05 2.35 -14.50
C ARG A 117 18.85 1.56 -14.02
N VAL A 118 19.07 0.30 -13.71
CA VAL A 118 18.07 -0.61 -13.13
C VAL A 118 18.57 -1.08 -11.77
N ALA A 119 17.69 -1.25 -10.79
CA ALA A 119 18.01 -2.00 -9.56
C ALA A 119 18.31 -3.47 -9.93
N ASP A 120 18.98 -4.27 -9.10
CA ASP A 120 19.17 -5.70 -9.37
C ASP A 120 17.82 -6.47 -9.37
N LYS A 121 17.77 -7.67 -9.97
CA LYS A 121 16.58 -8.53 -9.99
C LYS A 121 16.11 -8.83 -8.56
N GLY A 122 14.85 -8.54 -8.25
CA GLY A 122 14.27 -8.72 -6.92
C GLY A 122 14.68 -7.64 -5.92
N PHE A 123 15.13 -6.48 -6.40
CA PHE A 123 15.41 -5.28 -5.61
C PHE A 123 14.77 -4.01 -6.21
N ASP A 124 13.97 -4.19 -7.26
CA ASP A 124 13.19 -3.18 -7.97
C ASP A 124 11.86 -2.86 -7.28
N TYR A 125 11.92 -2.70 -5.95
CA TYR A 125 10.79 -2.30 -5.13
C TYR A 125 11.27 -1.57 -3.88
N ASN A 126 10.39 -0.75 -3.31
CA ASN A 126 10.66 -0.09 -2.05
C ASN A 126 10.44 -1.03 -0.85
N VAL A 127 11.53 -1.49 -0.24
CA VAL A 127 11.50 -2.35 0.95
C VAL A 127 10.77 -1.73 2.14
N GLY A 128 10.64 -0.42 2.21
CA GLY A 128 9.90 0.29 3.25
C GLY A 128 8.41 0.39 3.00
N ARG A 129 7.99 0.42 1.72
CA ARG A 129 6.56 0.30 1.35
C ARG A 129 6.06 -1.13 1.54
N LEU A 130 6.93 -2.11 1.30
CA LEU A 130 6.73 -3.49 1.75
C LEU A 130 7.04 -3.58 3.25
N ASN A 131 6.28 -2.83 4.05
CA ASN A 131 6.38 -2.87 5.49
C ASN A 131 6.46 -4.33 5.97
N TYR A 132 7.45 -4.65 6.79
CA TYR A 132 7.33 -5.80 7.67
C TYR A 132 6.16 -5.48 8.61
N LYS A 133 4.95 -5.85 8.18
CA LYS A 133 3.80 -5.91 9.07
C LYS A 133 3.99 -7.20 9.85
N PRO A 134 4.12 -7.14 11.19
CA PRO A 134 4.28 -8.34 12.00
C PRO A 134 3.15 -9.31 11.65
N ASN A 135 3.47 -10.59 11.49
CA ASN A 135 2.43 -11.60 11.31
C ASN A 135 1.62 -11.64 12.62
N LEU A 136 0.45 -11.01 12.63
CA LEU A 136 -0.33 -10.80 13.84
C LEU A 136 -0.83 -12.13 14.45
N ASP A 137 -0.83 -13.22 13.67
CA ASP A 137 -1.09 -14.57 14.17
C ASP A 137 -0.05 -15.08 15.17
N LEU A 138 1.15 -14.49 15.21
CA LEU A 138 2.21 -14.86 16.14
C LEU A 138 2.13 -14.10 17.47
N TYR A 139 1.18 -13.18 17.63
CA TYR A 139 1.06 -12.30 18.79
C TYR A 139 -0.22 -12.61 19.58
N PRO A 140 -0.25 -12.30 20.89
CA PRO A 140 -1.47 -12.40 21.67
C PRO A 140 -2.59 -11.57 21.05
N GLU A 141 -3.80 -12.13 21.00
CA GLU A 141 -4.99 -11.54 20.36
C GLU A 141 -5.21 -10.07 20.75
N LYS A 142 -5.11 -9.75 22.05
CA LYS A 142 -5.26 -8.38 22.54
C LYS A 142 -4.23 -7.41 21.96
N LEU A 143 -2.97 -7.83 21.84
CA LEU A 143 -1.89 -7.00 21.29
C LEU A 143 -2.04 -6.83 19.78
N ALA A 144 -2.34 -7.93 19.09
CA ALA A 144 -2.63 -7.95 17.67
C ALA A 144 -3.80 -7.01 17.30
N HIS A 145 -4.86 -7.01 18.10
CA HIS A 145 -5.99 -6.10 17.96
C HIS A 145 -5.58 -4.62 18.16
N GLN A 146 -4.81 -4.31 19.22
CA GLN A 146 -4.33 -2.93 19.42
C GLN A 146 -3.42 -2.45 18.29
N PHE A 147 -2.58 -3.33 17.74
CA PHE A 147 -1.74 -3.00 16.59
C PHE A 147 -2.59 -2.55 15.39
N ALA A 148 -3.60 -3.33 15.02
CA ALA A 148 -4.51 -2.99 13.92
C ALA A 148 -5.27 -1.67 14.17
N LYS A 149 -5.64 -1.37 15.43
CA LYS A 149 -6.24 -0.08 15.80
C LYS A 149 -5.29 1.09 15.58
N VAL A 150 -4.04 0.95 15.99
CA VAL A 150 -3.02 1.99 15.76
C VAL A 150 -2.77 2.16 14.27
N GLU A 151 -2.71 1.07 13.51
CA GLU A 151 -2.46 1.11 12.07
C GLU A 151 -3.60 1.82 11.31
N MET A 152 -4.86 1.44 11.54
CA MET A 152 -6.02 2.04 10.85
C MET A 152 -6.31 3.49 11.27
N ARG A 153 -5.75 3.93 12.40
CA ARG A 153 -5.82 5.34 12.87
C ARG A 153 -4.52 6.10 12.62
N GLY A 154 -3.51 5.43 12.10
CA GLY A 154 -2.17 5.96 11.96
C GLY A 154 -2.09 7.01 10.85
N SER A 155 -1.16 7.96 11.03
CA SER A 155 -0.84 8.96 10.02
C SER A 155 -0.35 8.33 8.72
N GLU A 156 0.36 7.19 8.77
CA GLU A 156 0.81 6.45 7.59
C GLU A 156 -0.39 6.03 6.72
N PHE A 157 -1.38 5.35 7.31
CA PHE A 157 -2.58 4.91 6.61
C PHE A 157 -3.36 6.10 6.06
N ALA A 158 -3.58 7.14 6.88
CA ALA A 158 -4.31 8.32 6.46
C ALA A 158 -3.63 9.05 5.29
N HIS A 159 -2.30 9.14 5.34
CA HIS A 159 -1.51 9.69 4.26
C HIS A 159 -1.69 8.90 2.95
N ASP A 160 -1.46 7.59 2.99
CA ASP A 160 -1.53 6.74 1.79
C ASP A 160 -2.96 6.71 1.21
N PHE A 161 -3.97 6.67 2.09
CA PHE A 161 -5.38 6.77 1.71
C PHE A 161 -5.64 8.06 0.94
N ASN A 162 -5.24 9.21 1.49
CA ASN A 162 -5.49 10.53 0.89
C ASN A 162 -4.72 10.70 -0.43
N LEU A 163 -3.49 10.19 -0.51
CA LEU A 163 -2.69 10.21 -1.74
C LEU A 163 -3.38 9.41 -2.84
N LEU A 164 -3.80 8.16 -2.56
CA LEU A 164 -4.49 7.33 -3.54
C LEU A 164 -5.85 7.92 -3.93
N ALA A 165 -6.62 8.45 -2.97
CA ALA A 165 -7.90 9.09 -3.23
C ALA A 165 -7.75 10.30 -4.17
N LYS A 166 -6.70 11.11 -3.96
CA LYS A 166 -6.36 12.25 -4.81
C LYS A 166 -6.02 11.78 -6.23
N GLN A 167 -5.14 10.79 -6.37
CA GLN A 167 -4.74 10.25 -7.67
C GLN A 167 -5.91 9.66 -8.46
N VAL A 168 -6.82 8.92 -7.79
CA VAL A 168 -8.03 8.40 -8.43
C VAL A 168 -8.97 9.53 -8.88
N THR A 169 -9.08 10.59 -8.08
CA THR A 169 -9.88 11.78 -8.43
C THR A 169 -9.31 12.50 -9.65
N GLU A 170 -7.99 12.70 -9.70
CA GLU A 170 -7.29 13.32 -10.83
C GLU A 170 -7.50 12.50 -12.12
N ILE A 171 -7.37 11.17 -12.07
CA ILE A 171 -7.62 10.32 -13.23
C ILE A 171 -9.09 10.35 -13.66
N LYS A 172 -10.04 10.41 -12.71
CA LYS A 172 -11.46 10.58 -13.04
C LYS A 172 -11.71 11.85 -13.83
N GLN A 173 -11.14 12.97 -13.38
CA GLN A 173 -11.27 14.27 -14.04
C GLN A 173 -10.67 14.26 -15.46
N SER A 174 -9.58 13.52 -15.69
CA SER A 174 -8.94 13.44 -17.01
C SER A 174 -9.64 12.47 -17.98
N SER A 175 -10.40 11.48 -17.48
CA SER A 175 -10.82 10.31 -18.29
C SER A 175 -12.30 10.28 -18.68
N SER A 176 -13.20 11.01 -18.01
CA SER A 176 -14.65 11.00 -18.30
C SER A 176 -15.37 12.20 -17.69
N HIS A 177 -16.53 12.57 -18.25
CA HIS A 177 -17.36 13.70 -17.83
C HIS A 177 -17.58 13.75 -16.32
N GLU A 178 -17.41 14.93 -15.72
CA GLU A 178 -17.59 15.21 -14.29
C GLU A 178 -18.78 14.44 -13.70
N GLY A 179 -18.50 13.62 -12.67
CA GLY A 179 -19.53 12.99 -11.83
C GLY A 179 -19.97 11.56 -12.19
N LYS A 180 -19.40 10.89 -13.21
CA LYS A 180 -19.70 9.47 -13.49
C LYS A 180 -18.63 8.51 -12.92
N LYS A 181 -19.09 7.37 -12.40
CA LYS A 181 -18.22 6.26 -11.95
C LYS A 181 -17.41 5.71 -13.13
N LEU A 182 -16.16 5.33 -12.86
CA LEU A 182 -15.30 4.68 -13.85
C LEU A 182 -15.85 3.30 -14.21
N THR A 183 -15.75 2.94 -15.50
CA THR A 183 -16.11 1.62 -16.01
C THR A 183 -15.13 0.55 -15.52
N ALA A 184 -15.47 -0.73 -15.67
CA ALA A 184 -14.60 -1.83 -15.26
C ALA A 184 -13.23 -1.81 -15.96
N GLU A 185 -13.20 -1.47 -17.25
CA GLU A 185 -11.96 -1.35 -18.05
C GLU A 185 -11.10 -0.17 -17.61
N GLN A 186 -11.71 1.01 -17.42
CA GLN A 186 -11.01 2.19 -16.89
C GLN A 186 -10.45 1.91 -15.49
N MET A 187 -11.21 1.23 -14.64
CA MET A 187 -10.76 0.83 -13.31
C MET A 187 -9.58 -0.14 -13.37
N LEU A 188 -9.48 -0.98 -14.39
CA LEU A 188 -8.34 -1.89 -14.55
C LEU A 188 -7.06 -1.10 -14.81
N HIS A 189 -7.10 -0.13 -15.74
CA HIS A 189 -5.97 0.76 -15.99
C HIS A 189 -5.58 1.61 -14.77
N VAL A 190 -6.56 2.15 -14.03
CA VAL A 190 -6.30 2.91 -12.80
C VAL A 190 -5.62 2.03 -11.74
N ARG A 191 -6.08 0.79 -11.58
CA ARG A 191 -5.50 -0.14 -10.60
C ARG A 191 -4.08 -0.52 -10.98
N ASP A 192 -3.83 -0.83 -12.25
CA ASP A 192 -2.49 -1.18 -12.74
C ASP A 192 -1.51 0.00 -12.63
N GLY A 193 -1.98 1.23 -12.90
CA GLY A 193 -1.14 2.43 -12.83
C GLY A 193 -0.90 2.98 -11.43
N LEU A 194 -1.82 2.75 -10.47
CA LEU A 194 -1.72 3.28 -9.11
C LEU A 194 -1.34 2.27 -8.04
N SER A 195 -1.31 0.96 -8.36
CA SER A 195 -0.92 -0.06 -7.38
C SER A 195 0.50 0.20 -6.87
N LYS A 196 0.63 0.29 -5.55
CA LYS A 196 1.90 0.46 -4.83
C LYS A 196 2.22 -0.77 -3.96
N ASN A 197 1.43 -1.84 -4.09
CA ASN A 197 1.49 -3.05 -3.27
C ASN A 197 1.41 -2.77 -1.76
N LEU A 198 0.64 -1.76 -1.37
CA LEU A 198 0.42 -1.44 0.04
C LEU A 198 -0.52 -2.47 0.67
N LYS A 199 -0.16 -2.95 1.86
CA LYS A 199 -0.98 -3.80 2.72
C LYS A 199 -1.03 -3.22 4.13
N PHE A 200 -2.24 -3.06 4.64
CA PHE A 200 -2.49 -2.61 6.00
C PHE A 200 -3.23 -3.69 6.78
N ALA A 201 -2.89 -3.92 8.06
CA ALA A 201 -3.65 -4.83 8.91
C ALA A 201 -4.95 -4.14 9.34
N ALA A 202 -6.04 -4.47 8.64
CA ALA A 202 -7.36 -3.91 8.88
C ALA A 202 -7.95 -4.36 10.23
N GLY A 203 -7.56 -5.54 10.69
CA GLY A 203 -8.04 -6.12 11.93
C GLY A 203 -7.54 -7.55 12.10
N VAL A 204 -7.84 -8.12 13.25
CA VAL A 204 -7.52 -9.52 13.58
C VAL A 204 -8.78 -10.19 14.13
N LEU A 205 -9.12 -11.34 13.55
CA LEU A 205 -10.23 -12.16 14.03
C LEU A 205 -9.99 -12.57 15.49
N SER A 206 -11.04 -12.52 16.30
CA SER A 206 -11.02 -13.20 17.60
C SER A 206 -10.83 -14.72 17.40
N ALA A 207 -10.34 -15.42 18.43
CA ALA A 207 -10.23 -16.87 18.39
C ALA A 207 -11.57 -17.56 18.02
N GLU A 208 -12.69 -17.01 18.50
CA GLU A 208 -14.05 -17.46 18.16
C GLU A 208 -14.34 -17.31 16.65
N ASN A 209 -14.19 -16.10 16.11
CA ASN A 209 -14.50 -15.82 14.70
C ASN A 209 -13.56 -16.58 13.75
N LYS A 210 -12.29 -16.73 14.12
CA LYS A 210 -11.32 -17.56 13.37
C LYS A 210 -11.78 -19.02 13.29
N GLY A 211 -12.31 -19.56 14.40
CA GLY A 211 -12.91 -20.89 14.46
C GLY A 211 -14.17 -21.03 13.59
N LEU A 212 -15.10 -20.08 13.69
CA LEU A 212 -16.34 -20.06 12.89
C LEU A 212 -16.06 -20.03 11.38
N MET A 213 -15.05 -19.25 10.96
CA MET A 213 -14.62 -19.16 9.56
C MET A 213 -13.74 -20.33 9.11
N LYS A 214 -13.30 -21.20 10.03
CA LYS A 214 -12.31 -22.26 9.75
C LYS A 214 -11.03 -21.71 9.10
N ALA A 215 -10.62 -20.51 9.50
CA ALA A 215 -9.49 -19.82 8.91
C ALA A 215 -8.15 -20.26 9.53
N SER A 216 -7.12 -20.43 8.70
CA SER A 216 -5.75 -20.77 9.14
C SER A 216 -5.04 -19.56 9.78
N THR A 217 -5.36 -18.35 9.32
CA THR A 217 -4.87 -17.06 9.80
C THR A 217 -6.02 -16.23 10.38
N GLY A 218 -5.73 -15.34 11.31
CA GLY A 218 -6.65 -14.36 11.88
C GLY A 218 -6.44 -12.96 11.33
N THR A 219 -5.33 -12.68 10.64
CA THR A 219 -5.01 -11.33 10.17
C THR A 219 -5.81 -10.99 8.91
N VAL A 220 -6.53 -9.88 8.94
CA VAL A 220 -7.31 -9.37 7.80
C VAL A 220 -6.59 -8.19 7.17
N TRP A 221 -6.28 -8.30 5.89
CA TRP A 221 -5.50 -7.31 5.14
C TRP A 221 -6.38 -6.41 4.29
N LEU A 222 -6.10 -5.10 4.31
CA LEU A 222 -6.63 -4.11 3.38
C LEU A 222 -5.51 -3.72 2.41
N SER A 223 -5.74 -3.89 1.11
CA SER A 223 -4.80 -3.47 0.07
C SER A 223 -5.17 -2.11 -0.52
N ASP A 224 -4.18 -1.45 -1.12
CA ASP A 224 -4.38 -0.30 -2.01
C ASP A 224 -5.35 -0.61 -3.16
N ASP A 225 -5.28 -1.80 -3.75
CA ASP A 225 -6.20 -2.27 -4.77
C ASP A 225 -7.67 -2.21 -4.33
N THR A 226 -7.93 -2.62 -3.08
CA THR A 226 -9.26 -2.53 -2.48
C THR A 226 -9.64 -1.07 -2.20
N LEU A 227 -8.71 -0.23 -1.74
CA LEU A 227 -8.94 1.20 -1.55
C LEU A 227 -9.32 1.90 -2.86
N ILE A 228 -8.58 1.65 -3.94
CA ILE A 228 -8.84 2.20 -5.27
C ILE A 228 -10.26 1.83 -5.74
N LYS A 229 -10.67 0.57 -5.57
CA LYS A 229 -12.05 0.13 -5.85
C LYS A 229 -13.09 0.84 -4.98
N GLN A 230 -12.77 1.07 -3.71
CA GLN A 230 -13.67 1.78 -2.79
C GLN A 230 -13.85 3.24 -3.18
N PHE A 231 -12.81 3.96 -3.57
CA PHE A 231 -12.94 5.36 -3.99
C PHE A 231 -13.92 5.52 -5.15
N ASN A 232 -13.88 4.62 -6.14
CA ASN A 232 -14.87 4.65 -7.22
C ASN A 232 -16.27 4.24 -6.75
N SER A 233 -16.38 3.29 -5.81
CA SER A 233 -17.64 2.75 -5.34
C SER A 233 -18.39 3.66 -4.35
N ARG A 234 -17.64 4.38 -3.51
CA ARG A 234 -18.10 5.26 -2.42
C ARG A 234 -18.13 6.73 -2.81
N ASP A 235 -17.83 7.04 -4.06
CA ASP A 235 -17.91 8.40 -4.59
C ASP A 235 -19.26 9.06 -4.24
N GLY A 236 -19.20 10.29 -3.72
CA GLY A 236 -20.37 11.05 -3.25
C GLY A 236 -21.05 10.56 -1.96
N GLN A 237 -20.54 9.54 -1.26
CA GLN A 237 -21.19 8.97 -0.05
C GLN A 237 -20.66 9.53 1.28
N ASN A 238 -19.76 10.52 1.25
CA ASN A 238 -19.06 11.05 2.43
C ASN A 238 -18.47 9.91 3.30
N PHE A 239 -17.63 9.08 2.67
CA PHE A 239 -17.00 7.91 3.26
C PHE A 239 -15.49 8.11 3.22
N GLY A 240 -14.96 8.74 4.27
CA GLY A 240 -13.55 9.15 4.35
C GLY A 240 -12.67 8.17 5.09
N VAL A 241 -11.41 8.58 5.30
CA VAL A 241 -10.39 7.81 6.03
C VAL A 241 -10.86 7.40 7.43
N ASP A 242 -11.58 8.29 8.13
CA ASP A 242 -12.02 8.07 9.51
C ASP A 242 -12.95 6.86 9.66
N GLU A 243 -13.66 6.48 8.58
CA GLU A 243 -14.53 5.31 8.59
C GLU A 243 -13.76 4.01 8.84
N TYR A 244 -12.51 3.95 8.36
CA TYR A 244 -11.65 2.76 8.44
C TYR A 244 -11.11 2.52 9.85
N ALA A 245 -11.17 3.52 10.73
CA ALA A 245 -10.80 3.39 12.14
C ALA A 245 -11.66 2.36 12.92
N ASP A 246 -12.81 1.98 12.36
CA ASP A 246 -13.73 0.99 12.94
C ASP A 246 -13.48 -0.43 12.47
N LEU A 247 -12.69 -0.63 11.41
CA LEU A 247 -12.40 -1.97 10.86
C LEU A 247 -11.86 -2.94 11.92
N PRO A 248 -10.90 -2.57 12.78
CA PRO A 248 -10.36 -3.52 13.75
C PRO A 248 -11.45 -4.01 14.70
N ASP A 249 -12.27 -3.12 15.24
CA ASP A 249 -13.33 -3.48 16.20
C ASP A 249 -14.47 -4.26 15.50
N LEU A 250 -14.81 -3.90 14.27
CA LEU A 250 -15.79 -4.63 13.45
C LEU A 250 -15.35 -6.06 13.13
N ILE A 251 -14.06 -6.26 12.78
CA ILE A 251 -13.48 -7.58 12.49
C ILE A 251 -13.37 -8.43 13.75
N HIS A 252 -12.94 -7.81 14.84
CA HIS A 252 -12.67 -8.51 16.09
C HIS A 252 -13.95 -8.95 16.80
N MET A 253 -14.96 -8.09 16.84
CA MET A 253 -16.22 -8.34 17.56
C MET A 253 -17.42 -7.80 16.76
N PRO A 254 -17.83 -8.50 15.69
CA PRO A 254 -19.00 -8.13 14.91
C PRO A 254 -20.31 -8.40 15.68
N GLU A 255 -21.36 -7.68 15.32
CA GLU A 255 -22.74 -7.98 15.73
C GLU A 255 -23.29 -9.17 14.93
N HIS A 256 -22.96 -9.24 13.64
CA HIS A 256 -23.30 -10.36 12.77
C HIS A 256 -22.11 -10.83 11.96
N LEU A 257 -21.95 -12.15 11.85
CA LEU A 257 -20.97 -12.80 10.98
C LEU A 257 -21.70 -13.77 10.06
N LEU A 258 -21.68 -13.48 8.76
CA LEU A 258 -22.42 -14.25 7.76
C LEU A 258 -21.46 -14.89 6.76
N GLN A 259 -21.80 -16.06 6.24
CA GLN A 259 -21.13 -16.70 5.11
C GLN A 259 -22.02 -16.64 3.87
N ALA A 260 -21.47 -16.17 2.75
CA ALA A 260 -22.21 -16.08 1.50
C ALA A 260 -22.56 -17.49 0.97
N LYS A 261 -23.84 -17.72 0.61
CA LYS A 261 -24.29 -19.00 0.04
C LYS A 261 -23.68 -19.28 -1.33
N ASP A 262 -23.55 -18.23 -2.14
CA ASP A 262 -23.06 -18.32 -3.52
C ASP A 262 -21.52 -18.42 -3.59
N TYR A 263 -20.82 -18.04 -2.51
CA TYR A 263 -19.35 -17.99 -2.45
C TYR A 263 -18.85 -18.38 -1.05
N GLN A 264 -18.46 -19.64 -0.88
CA GLN A 264 -18.05 -20.17 0.43
C GLN A 264 -16.80 -19.49 1.01
N ASP A 265 -15.99 -18.85 0.16
CA ASP A 265 -14.79 -18.10 0.54
C ASP A 265 -15.08 -16.66 0.96
N ARG A 266 -16.35 -16.22 0.98
CA ARG A 266 -16.73 -14.84 1.35
C ARG A 266 -17.51 -14.79 2.64
N TYR A 267 -17.08 -13.87 3.50
CA TYR A 267 -17.69 -13.64 4.80
C TYR A 267 -18.04 -12.16 4.96
N THR A 268 -19.19 -11.91 5.57
CA THR A 268 -19.72 -10.58 5.84
C THR A 268 -19.71 -10.32 7.34
N PHE A 269 -19.07 -9.24 7.76
CA PHE A 269 -19.05 -8.75 9.13
C PHE A 269 -19.89 -7.48 9.20
N ILE A 270 -20.76 -7.40 10.20
CA ILE A 270 -21.65 -6.24 10.38
C ILE A 270 -21.53 -5.77 11.82
N ARG A 271 -21.38 -4.46 12.00
CA ARG A 271 -21.37 -3.80 13.29
C ARG A 271 -21.74 -2.32 13.13
N GLN A 272 -22.61 -1.80 14.00
CA GLN A 272 -22.92 -0.36 14.08
C GLN A 272 -23.27 0.28 12.72
N GLY A 273 -24.10 -0.40 11.91
CA GLY A 273 -24.53 0.11 10.60
C GLY A 273 -23.44 0.11 9.52
N LYS A 274 -22.31 -0.57 9.75
CA LYS A 274 -21.25 -0.80 8.75
C LYS A 274 -21.16 -2.27 8.39
N MET A 275 -20.86 -2.54 7.13
CA MET A 275 -20.74 -3.87 6.53
C MET A 275 -19.37 -3.98 5.88
N LEU A 276 -18.62 -5.01 6.29
CA LEU A 276 -17.35 -5.42 5.71
C LEU A 276 -17.53 -6.79 5.05
N VAL A 277 -17.05 -6.92 3.83
CA VAL A 277 -16.96 -8.20 3.12
C VAL A 277 -15.50 -8.55 2.99
N VAL A 278 -15.14 -9.76 3.42
CA VAL A 278 -13.79 -10.30 3.30
C VAL A 278 -13.78 -11.57 2.46
N LYS A 279 -12.63 -11.86 1.86
CA LYS A 279 -12.32 -13.12 1.16
C LYS A 279 -11.33 -13.93 1.98
N LEU A 280 -11.65 -15.18 2.25
CA LEU A 280 -10.78 -16.15 2.90
C LEU A 280 -10.00 -16.92 1.83
N LEU A 281 -8.67 -16.84 1.88
CA LEU A 281 -7.75 -17.67 1.09
C LEU A 281 -7.03 -18.65 2.02
N PRO A 282 -6.34 -19.69 1.50
CA PRO A 282 -5.71 -20.71 2.33
C PRO A 282 -4.70 -20.20 3.37
N LYS A 283 -4.09 -19.02 3.14
CA LYS A 283 -3.06 -18.44 4.02
C LYS A 283 -3.26 -16.96 4.34
N GLU A 284 -4.28 -16.31 3.78
CA GLU A 284 -4.49 -14.87 3.92
C GLU A 284 -5.99 -14.55 3.91
N ILE A 285 -6.39 -13.47 4.59
CA ILE A 285 -7.76 -12.93 4.52
C ILE A 285 -7.66 -11.50 4.00
N PHE A 286 -8.49 -11.15 3.02
CA PHE A 286 -8.46 -9.82 2.39
C PHE A 286 -9.81 -9.14 2.44
N VAL A 287 -9.80 -7.82 2.70
CA VAL A 287 -10.98 -6.98 2.53
C VAL A 287 -11.33 -6.89 1.04
N LEU A 288 -12.57 -7.25 0.71
CA LEU A 288 -13.15 -7.04 -0.62
C LEU A 288 -13.95 -5.74 -0.67
N SER A 289 -14.73 -5.47 0.38
CA SER A 289 -15.52 -4.25 0.42
C SER A 289 -15.85 -3.77 1.83
N PHE A 290 -15.90 -2.44 2.04
CA PHE A 290 -16.34 -1.83 3.28
C PHE A 290 -17.25 -0.64 2.99
N ARG A 291 -18.43 -0.60 3.63
CA ARG A 291 -19.46 0.44 3.39
C ARG A 291 -20.45 0.54 4.54
N ARG A 292 -21.23 1.62 4.58
CA ARG A 292 -22.44 1.71 5.39
C ARG A 292 -23.54 0.79 4.82
N ILE A 293 -24.37 0.24 5.70
CA ILE A 293 -25.51 -0.62 5.37
C ILE A 293 -26.78 -0.04 5.99
N LYS A 294 -27.91 -0.12 5.28
CA LYS A 294 -29.23 0.30 5.78
C LYS A 294 -29.97 -0.88 6.40
N ASP A 295 -30.83 -0.63 7.38
CA ASP A 295 -31.59 -1.69 8.08
C ASP A 295 -32.38 -2.61 7.15
N LYS A 296 -32.97 -2.05 6.08
CA LYS A 296 -33.71 -2.84 5.08
C LYS A 296 -32.79 -3.79 4.30
N GLU A 297 -31.56 -3.39 4.02
CA GLU A 297 -30.56 -4.23 3.37
C GLU A 297 -30.02 -5.29 4.34
N LEU A 298 -29.81 -4.92 5.61
CA LEU A 298 -29.41 -5.84 6.67
C LEU A 298 -30.41 -6.99 6.83
N LYS A 299 -31.71 -6.68 6.97
CA LYS A 299 -32.76 -7.71 7.09
C LYS A 299 -32.73 -8.72 5.93
N LYS A 300 -32.59 -8.22 4.69
CA LYS A 300 -32.49 -9.08 3.50
C LYS A 300 -31.24 -9.95 3.50
N LEU A 301 -30.11 -9.43 3.98
CA LEU A 301 -28.87 -10.21 4.08
C LEU A 301 -28.98 -11.32 5.11
N LEU A 302 -29.59 -11.04 6.28
CA LEU A 302 -29.82 -12.04 7.32
C LEU A 302 -30.75 -13.18 6.86
N GLU A 303 -31.71 -12.90 5.98
CA GLU A 303 -32.57 -13.93 5.37
C GLU A 303 -31.83 -14.74 4.28
N LYS A 304 -30.95 -14.08 3.51
CA LYS A 304 -30.29 -14.69 2.35
C LYS A 304 -29.06 -15.50 2.72
N GLU A 305 -28.22 -15.04 3.65
CA GLU A 305 -26.90 -15.64 3.95
C GLU A 305 -26.95 -16.64 5.11
N ASN A 306 -25.88 -17.41 5.29
CA ASN A 306 -25.77 -18.34 6.42
C ASN A 306 -25.19 -17.58 7.62
N ALA A 307 -25.99 -17.38 8.67
CA ALA A 307 -25.51 -16.77 9.90
C ALA A 307 -24.60 -17.72 10.69
N LEU A 308 -23.39 -17.27 10.98
CA LEU A 308 -22.44 -17.92 11.89
C LEU A 308 -22.47 -17.29 13.27
N ARG A 309 -22.89 -16.02 13.34
CA ARG A 309 -23.15 -15.22 14.54
C ARG A 309 -24.23 -14.18 14.23
#